data_AF-A0A023FE40-F1
#
_entry.id   AF-A0A023FE40-F1
#
_cell.length_a   1.000
_cell.length_b   1.000
_cell.length_c   1.000
_cell.angle_alpha   90.00
_cell.angle_beta   90.00
_cell.angle_gamma   90.00
#
_symmetry.space_group_name_H-M   'P 1'
#
loop_
_entity.id
_entity.type
_entity.pdbx_description
1 polymer ?
#
loop_
_entity_poly.entity_id
_entity_poly.type
_entity_poly.pdbx_seq_one_letter_code
_entity_poly.pdbx_strand_id
1 'polypeptide(L)'
;MPFSWCLSRWKLWIQFVVALAYGLVILVVVPLISVELMNKGASADVQAWFSSGVFVLLTLPITFWEIIQHILNYTKPHLQKHIIRILWMVPIYSLNCWLALTWPKTGIYLDTIRECYEAYVIYNFMVFLLNFLHRELEMEISPDEHRPSVKHIFPLCFLQPCPGGLRFISSCRHGILQYTVIRPITTALALITEMFGKYGEGKFDLGYSYPYIVVINNISQFVAMYSLVLFYKAYRAELAP
;
A
#
# COMPACT_ATOMS: atom_id res chain seq x y z
N MET A 1 -11.02 30.54 -23.50
CA MET A 1 -10.29 29.59 -22.61
C MET A 1 -10.46 29.80 -21.08
N PRO A 2 -11.49 30.48 -20.52
CA PRO A 2 -11.69 30.50 -19.05
C PRO A 2 -12.71 29.46 -18.52
N PHE A 3 -13.55 28.90 -19.39
CA PHE A 3 -14.66 28.02 -18.98
C PHE A 3 -14.21 26.62 -18.55
N SER A 4 -13.19 26.04 -19.21
CA SER A 4 -12.60 24.75 -18.83
C SER A 4 -11.84 24.79 -17.50
N TRP A 5 -11.26 25.93 -17.16
CA TRP A 5 -10.52 26.14 -15.92
C TRP A 5 -11.44 26.25 -14.69
N CYS A 6 -12.60 26.89 -14.85
CA CYS A 6 -13.64 26.98 -13.82
C CYS A 6 -14.34 25.62 -13.59
N LEU A 7 -14.63 24.87 -14.66
CA LEU A 7 -15.25 23.53 -14.56
C LEU A 7 -14.36 22.51 -13.85
N SER A 8 -13.04 22.59 -14.04
CA SER A 8 -12.08 21.69 -13.38
C SER A 8 -12.02 21.93 -11.86
N ARG A 9 -12.02 23.20 -11.43
CA ARG A 9 -12.11 23.55 -10.00
C ARG A 9 -13.46 23.20 -9.38
N TRP A 10 -14.56 23.30 -10.14
CA TRP A 10 -15.90 22.94 -9.70
C TRP A 10 -16.03 21.45 -9.35
N LYS A 11 -15.47 20.56 -10.18
CA LYS A 11 -15.44 19.11 -9.88
C LYS A 11 -14.63 18.82 -8.62
N LEU A 12 -13.48 19.47 -8.44
CA LEU A 12 -12.66 19.36 -7.23
C LEU A 12 -13.40 19.85 -5.99
N TRP A 13 -14.14 20.95 -6.12
CA TRP A 13 -14.92 21.53 -5.02
C TRP A 13 -16.10 20.63 -4.64
N ILE A 14 -16.80 20.06 -5.62
CA ILE A 14 -17.84 19.04 -5.37
C ILE A 14 -17.22 17.84 -4.67
N GLN A 15 -16.10 17.30 -5.14
CA GLN A 15 -15.44 16.16 -4.49
C GLN A 15 -15.05 16.48 -3.04
N PHE A 16 -14.52 17.68 -2.80
CA PHE A 16 -14.17 18.13 -1.44
C PHE A 16 -15.40 18.30 -0.55
N VAL A 17 -16.46 18.94 -1.05
CA VAL A 17 -17.73 19.13 -0.31
C VAL A 17 -18.41 17.79 -0.03
N VAL A 18 -18.41 16.88 -1.01
CA VAL A 18 -18.97 15.53 -0.88
C VAL A 18 -18.14 14.74 0.14
N ALA A 19 -16.82 14.78 0.08
CA ALA A 19 -15.94 14.13 1.06
C ALA A 19 -16.14 14.70 2.48
N LEU A 20 -16.30 16.02 2.61
CA LEU A 20 -16.51 16.70 3.89
C LEU A 20 -17.90 16.40 4.47
N ALA A 21 -18.93 16.36 3.62
CA ALA A 21 -20.27 15.92 4.00
C ALA A 21 -20.27 14.45 4.45
N TYR A 22 -19.60 13.55 3.72
CA TYR A 22 -19.44 12.15 4.12
C TYR A 22 -18.67 12.00 5.43
N GLY A 23 -17.58 12.77 5.62
CA GLY A 23 -16.81 12.77 6.86
C GLY A 23 -17.63 13.24 8.07
N LEU A 24 -18.46 14.27 7.90
CA LEU A 24 -19.41 14.73 8.93
C LEU A 24 -20.46 13.67 9.25
N VAL A 25 -21.02 13.00 8.24
CA VAL A 25 -21.97 11.90 8.44
C VAL A 25 -21.33 10.78 9.25
N ILE A 26 -20.09 10.38 8.98
CA ILE A 26 -19.37 9.37 9.76
C ILE A 26 -19.21 9.81 11.22
N LEU A 27 -18.73 11.04 11.45
CA LEU A 27 -18.46 11.58 12.79
C LEU A 27 -19.71 11.67 13.66
N VAL A 28 -20.89 11.72 13.05
CA VAL A 28 -22.17 11.77 13.78
C VAL A 28 -22.80 10.38 13.86
N VAL A 29 -22.88 9.66 12.74
CA VAL A 29 -23.59 8.37 12.65
C VAL A 29 -22.84 7.27 13.40
N VAL A 30 -21.51 7.18 13.30
CA VAL A 30 -20.75 6.12 13.97
C VAL A 30 -20.86 6.23 15.50
N PRO A 31 -20.62 7.39 16.14
CA PRO A 31 -20.77 7.51 17.59
C PRO A 31 -22.21 7.34 18.07
N LEU A 32 -23.19 7.89 17.34
CA LEU A 32 -24.61 7.73 17.71
C LEU A 32 -25.03 6.26 17.71
N ILE A 33 -24.62 5.51 16.68
CA ILE A 33 -24.92 4.09 16.60
C ILE A 33 -24.15 3.30 17.67
N SER A 34 -22.87 3.63 17.93
CA SER A 34 -22.11 2.99 19.00
C SER A 34 -22.75 3.21 20.37
N VAL A 35 -23.23 4.42 20.67
CA VAL A 35 -23.95 4.74 21.91
C VAL A 35 -25.28 3.98 21.99
N GLU A 36 -26.03 3.92 20.90
CA GLU A 36 -27.30 3.18 20.83
C GLU A 36 -27.10 1.67 21.04
N LEU A 37 -26.05 1.08 20.45
CA LEU A 37 -25.69 -0.32 20.69
C LEU A 37 -25.24 -0.57 22.13
N MET A 38 -24.49 0.36 22.72
CA MET A 38 -24.06 0.27 24.12
C MET A 38 -25.25 0.35 25.07
N ASN A 39 -26.22 1.22 24.79
CA ASN A 39 -27.47 1.33 25.55
C ASN A 39 -28.31 0.04 25.47
N LYS A 40 -28.21 -0.71 24.37
CA LYS A 40 -28.84 -2.03 24.19
C LYS A 40 -28.05 -3.19 24.79
N GLY A 41 -26.91 -2.92 25.44
CA GLY A 41 -26.06 -3.94 26.05
C GLY A 41 -25.31 -4.82 25.04
N ALA A 42 -25.09 -4.34 23.81
CA ALA A 42 -24.40 -5.10 22.77
C ALA A 42 -22.90 -5.28 23.09
N SER A 43 -22.38 -6.48 22.85
CA SER A 43 -20.95 -6.81 22.98
C SER A 43 -20.07 -5.90 22.12
N ALA A 44 -18.84 -5.64 22.57
CA ALA A 44 -17.85 -4.82 21.87
C ALA A 44 -17.57 -5.32 20.44
N ASP A 45 -17.60 -6.64 20.22
CA ASP A 45 -17.38 -7.24 18.89
C ASP A 45 -18.46 -6.83 17.88
N VAL A 46 -19.72 -6.75 18.32
CA VAL A 46 -20.85 -6.34 17.49
C VAL A 46 -20.73 -4.86 17.13
N GLN A 47 -20.27 -4.03 18.06
CA GLN A 47 -20.03 -2.60 17.83
C GLN A 47 -18.88 -2.39 16.83
N ALA A 48 -17.79 -3.15 16.96
CA ALA A 48 -16.64 -3.10 16.05
C ALA A 48 -17.01 -3.58 14.63
N TRP A 49 -17.80 -4.65 14.54
CA TRP A 49 -18.29 -5.17 13.26
C TRP A 49 -19.20 -4.18 12.54
N PHE A 50 -20.16 -3.58 13.26
CA PHE A 50 -21.09 -2.64 12.66
C PHE A 50 -20.39 -1.36 12.21
N SER A 51 -19.53 -0.79 13.08
CA SER A 51 -18.78 0.43 12.76
C SER A 51 -17.85 0.22 11.56
N SER A 52 -17.07 -0.87 11.53
CA SER A 52 -16.21 -1.20 10.38
C SER A 52 -17.00 -1.41 9.09
N GLY A 53 -18.19 -2.02 9.15
CA GLY A 53 -19.09 -2.17 8.00
C GLY A 53 -19.50 -0.83 7.38
N VAL A 54 -19.79 0.19 8.20
CA VAL A 54 -20.09 1.55 7.72
C VAL A 54 -18.88 2.16 7.00
N PHE A 55 -17.67 2.01 7.56
CA PHE A 55 -16.45 2.50 6.91
C PHE A 55 -16.16 1.80 5.58
N VAL A 56 -16.36 0.48 5.48
CA VAL A 56 -16.17 -0.28 4.23
C VAL A 56 -17.19 0.14 3.17
N LEU A 57 -18.46 0.30 3.55
CA LEU A 57 -19.52 0.71 2.63
C LEU A 57 -19.26 2.08 2.00
N LEU A 58 -18.47 2.94 2.66
CA LEU A 58 -18.05 4.23 2.13
C LEU A 58 -16.75 4.13 1.33
N THR A 59 -15.79 3.36 1.80
CA THR A 59 -14.48 3.21 1.16
C THR A 59 -14.61 2.57 -0.24
N LEU A 60 -15.48 1.58 -0.39
CA LEU A 60 -15.63 0.85 -1.65
C LEU A 60 -16.15 1.74 -2.80
N PRO A 61 -17.28 2.47 -2.68
CA PRO A 61 -17.75 3.34 -3.76
C PRO A 61 -16.74 4.41 -4.17
N ILE A 62 -16.04 5.02 -3.19
CA ILE A 62 -15.04 6.07 -3.46
C ILE A 62 -13.89 5.48 -4.28
N THR A 63 -13.32 4.37 -3.82
CA THR A 63 -12.19 3.74 -4.50
C THR A 63 -12.58 3.21 -5.88
N PHE A 64 -13.77 2.63 -6.04
CA PHE A 64 -14.27 2.21 -7.35
C PHE A 64 -14.49 3.41 -8.28
N TRP A 65 -14.99 4.53 -7.76
CA TRP A 65 -15.16 5.75 -8.55
C TRP A 65 -13.82 6.30 -9.06
N GLU A 66 -12.77 6.28 -8.23
CA GLU A 66 -11.41 6.64 -8.65
C GLU A 66 -10.85 5.67 -9.69
N ILE A 67 -11.03 4.36 -9.51
CA ILE A 67 -10.61 3.33 -10.48
C ILE A 67 -11.32 3.55 -11.82
N ILE A 68 -12.63 3.77 -11.81
CA ILE A 68 -13.43 4.02 -13.01
C ILE A 68 -12.94 5.27 -13.73
N GLN A 69 -12.63 6.36 -13.02
CA GLN A 69 -12.07 7.56 -13.65
C GLN A 69 -10.74 7.29 -14.35
N HIS A 70 -9.85 6.50 -13.75
CA HIS A 70 -8.59 6.10 -14.39
C HIS A 70 -8.82 5.24 -15.64
N ILE A 71 -9.85 4.39 -15.64
CA ILE A 71 -10.21 3.54 -16.78
C ILE A 71 -10.88 4.35 -17.90
N LEU A 72 -11.78 5.29 -17.56
CA LEU A 72 -12.49 6.12 -18.54
C LEU A 72 -11.55 7.13 -19.21
N ASN A 73 -10.63 7.72 -18.45
CA ASN A 73 -9.68 8.70 -18.95
C ASN A 73 -8.30 8.09 -19.18
N TYR A 74 -8.23 7.01 -19.95
CA TYR A 74 -7.03 6.17 -20.13
C TYR A 74 -6.04 6.74 -21.18
N THR A 75 -5.49 7.92 -20.92
CA THR A 75 -4.59 8.66 -21.83
C THR A 75 -3.17 8.10 -21.87
N LYS A 76 -2.64 7.61 -20.73
CA LYS A 76 -1.26 7.13 -20.58
C LYS A 76 -1.27 5.70 -20.04
N PRO A 77 -1.51 4.69 -20.91
CA PRO A 77 -1.78 3.32 -20.50
C PRO A 77 -0.60 2.68 -19.74
N HIS A 78 0.62 3.07 -20.07
CA HIS A 78 1.83 2.53 -19.48
C HIS A 78 2.00 2.93 -17.99
N LEU A 79 1.53 4.11 -17.60
CA LEU A 79 1.53 4.58 -16.20
C LEU A 79 0.25 4.15 -15.49
N GLN A 80 -0.91 4.42 -16.10
CA GLN A 80 -2.22 4.25 -15.47
C GLN A 80 -2.50 2.80 -15.10
N LYS A 81 -2.01 1.80 -15.87
CA LYS A 81 -2.15 0.38 -15.48
C LYS A 81 -1.54 0.08 -14.12
N HIS A 82 -0.42 0.72 -13.77
CA HIS A 82 0.23 0.52 -12.47
C HIS A 82 -0.51 1.27 -11.37
N ILE A 83 -1.00 2.48 -11.65
CA ILE A 83 -1.84 3.25 -10.72
C ILE A 83 -3.09 2.46 -10.35
N ILE A 84 -3.82 1.92 -11.35
CA ILE A 84 -5.03 1.12 -11.10
C ILE A 84 -4.71 -0.09 -10.22
N ARG A 85 -3.60 -0.80 -10.49
CA ARG A 85 -3.15 -1.92 -9.64
C ARG A 85 -2.81 -1.50 -8.21
N ILE A 86 -2.27 -0.31 -7.99
CA ILE A 86 -2.00 0.20 -6.63
C ILE A 86 -3.31 0.55 -5.94
N LEU A 87 -4.25 1.18 -6.65
CA LEU A 87 -5.51 1.67 -6.10
C LEU A 87 -6.42 0.54 -5.57
N TRP A 88 -6.34 -0.64 -6.18
CA TRP A 88 -6.99 -1.87 -5.70
C TRP A 88 -6.55 -2.31 -4.30
N MET A 89 -5.46 -1.78 -3.75
CA MET A 89 -5.05 -2.04 -2.37
C MET A 89 -6.14 -1.61 -1.37
N VAL A 90 -6.79 -0.47 -1.59
CA VAL A 90 -7.79 0.08 -0.66
C VAL A 90 -9.02 -0.84 -0.51
N PRO A 91 -9.71 -1.28 -1.59
CA PRO A 91 -10.84 -2.18 -1.45
C PRO A 91 -10.46 -3.53 -0.84
N ILE A 92 -9.29 -4.10 -1.21
CA ILE A 92 -8.80 -5.37 -0.64
C ILE A 92 -8.59 -5.25 0.87
N TYR A 93 -7.94 -4.18 1.32
CA TYR A 93 -7.65 -3.96 2.74
C TYR A 93 -8.93 -3.71 3.54
N SER A 94 -9.82 -2.87 3.02
CA SER A 94 -11.08 -2.55 3.71
C SER A 94 -11.97 -3.78 3.90
N LEU A 95 -12.15 -4.60 2.86
CA LEU A 95 -12.89 -5.86 2.93
C LEU A 95 -12.22 -6.86 3.87
N ASN A 96 -10.89 -6.99 3.80
CA ASN A 96 -10.15 -7.88 4.69
C ASN A 96 -10.39 -7.52 6.16
N CYS A 97 -10.29 -6.24 6.54
CA CYS A 97 -10.51 -5.80 7.92
C CYS A 97 -11.93 -6.12 8.42
N TRP A 98 -12.96 -5.90 7.60
CA TRP A 98 -14.34 -6.19 7.98
C TRP A 98 -14.63 -7.69 8.06
N LEU A 99 -14.11 -8.48 7.12
CA LEU A 99 -14.25 -9.94 7.13
C LEU A 99 -13.47 -10.59 8.27
N ALA A 100 -12.28 -10.11 8.59
CA ALA A 100 -11.48 -10.60 9.71
C ALA A 100 -12.17 -10.38 11.06
N LEU A 101 -12.92 -9.28 11.22
CA LEU A 101 -13.77 -9.03 12.40
C LEU A 101 -14.99 -9.97 12.46
N THR A 102 -15.55 -10.34 11.30
CA THR A 102 -16.75 -11.20 11.23
C THR A 102 -16.40 -12.68 11.45
N TRP A 103 -15.34 -13.14 10.80
CA TRP A 103 -14.90 -14.53 10.79
C TRP A 103 -13.39 -14.62 11.01
N PRO A 104 -12.93 -14.67 12.27
CA PRO A 104 -11.50 -14.70 12.59
C PRO A 104 -10.76 -15.86 11.93
N LYS A 105 -11.42 -17.03 11.82
CA LYS A 105 -10.85 -18.21 11.14
C LYS A 105 -10.59 -18.00 9.66
N THR A 106 -11.44 -17.22 8.98
CA THR A 106 -11.26 -16.86 7.57
C THR A 106 -10.30 -15.67 7.42
N GLY A 107 -10.23 -14.82 8.44
CA GLY A 107 -9.32 -13.66 8.52
C GLY A 107 -7.87 -14.02 8.19
N ILE A 108 -7.36 -15.13 8.74
CA ILE A 108 -5.97 -15.58 8.53
C ILE A 108 -5.65 -15.81 7.04
N TYR A 109 -6.57 -16.43 6.29
CA TYR A 109 -6.38 -16.67 4.85
C TYR A 109 -6.48 -15.38 4.04
N LEU A 110 -7.36 -14.47 4.42
CA LEU A 110 -7.51 -13.18 3.75
C LEU A 110 -6.32 -12.25 4.05
N ASP A 111 -5.81 -12.27 5.28
CA ASP A 111 -4.60 -11.56 5.69
C ASP A 111 -3.40 -12.03 4.86
N THR A 112 -3.29 -13.34 4.64
CA THR A 112 -2.28 -13.93 3.77
C THR A 112 -2.34 -13.38 2.33
N ILE A 113 -3.54 -13.32 1.74
CA ILE A 113 -3.74 -12.76 0.39
C ILE A 113 -3.38 -11.27 0.38
N ARG A 114 -3.81 -10.52 1.39
CA ARG A 114 -3.51 -9.08 1.56
C ARG A 114 -2.01 -8.83 1.62
N GLU A 115 -1.28 -9.63 2.39
CA GLU A 115 0.18 -9.55 2.52
C GLU A 115 0.91 -9.81 1.20
N CYS A 116 0.45 -10.81 0.42
CA CYS A 116 1.00 -11.07 -0.90
C CYS A 116 0.72 -9.92 -1.88
N TYR A 117 -0.49 -9.33 -1.78
CA TYR A 117 -0.87 -8.19 -2.59
C TYR A 117 -0.05 -6.95 -2.30
N GLU A 118 0.33 -6.72 -1.03
CA GLU A 118 1.21 -5.63 -0.64
C GLU A 118 2.56 -5.68 -1.39
N ALA A 119 3.16 -6.88 -1.47
CA ALA A 119 4.41 -7.07 -2.20
C ALA A 119 4.25 -6.78 -3.71
N TYR A 120 3.13 -7.20 -4.29
CA TYR A 120 2.77 -6.87 -5.67
C TYR A 120 2.60 -5.36 -5.88
N VAL A 121 1.97 -4.65 -4.95
CA VAL A 121 1.76 -3.20 -5.03
C VAL A 121 3.09 -2.44 -5.00
N ILE A 122 4.00 -2.80 -4.10
CA ILE A 122 5.34 -2.16 -4.01
C ILE A 122 6.11 -2.36 -5.33
N TYR A 123 6.07 -3.56 -5.90
CA TYR A 123 6.69 -3.81 -7.21
C TYR A 123 6.08 -2.94 -8.32
N ASN A 124 4.75 -2.85 -8.40
CA ASN A 124 4.08 -2.02 -9.41
C ASN A 124 4.39 -0.53 -9.22
N PHE A 125 4.54 -0.08 -7.98
CA PHE A 125 4.93 1.30 -7.68
C PHE A 125 6.35 1.61 -8.13
N MET A 126 7.31 0.70 -7.94
CA MET A 126 8.66 0.86 -8.49
C MET A 126 8.66 0.93 -10.03
N VAL A 127 7.93 0.01 -10.68
CA VAL A 127 7.82 0.01 -12.15
C VAL A 127 7.09 1.26 -12.67
N PHE A 128 6.12 1.78 -11.91
CA PHE A 128 5.47 3.05 -12.20
C PHE A 128 6.49 4.20 -12.20
N LEU A 129 7.28 4.34 -11.11
CA LEU A 129 8.29 5.39 -11.01
C LEU A 129 9.35 5.28 -12.12
N LEU A 130 9.80 4.07 -12.44
CA LEU A 130 10.76 3.84 -13.52
C LEU A 130 10.20 4.20 -14.90
N ASN A 131 8.94 3.85 -15.16
CA ASN A 131 8.31 4.20 -16.44
C ASN A 131 8.09 5.70 -16.56
N PHE A 132 7.71 6.37 -15.47
CA PHE A 132 7.58 7.82 -15.43
C PHE A 132 8.93 8.47 -15.75
N LEU A 133 10.00 8.03 -15.09
CA LEU A 133 11.34 8.56 -15.28
C LEU A 133 11.87 8.43 -16.71
N HIS A 134 11.70 7.25 -17.33
CA HIS A 134 12.21 7.00 -18.69
C HIS A 134 11.36 7.66 -19.79
N ARG A 135 10.04 7.71 -19.62
CA ARG A 135 9.12 8.08 -20.72
C ARG A 135 8.59 9.50 -20.64
N GLU A 136 8.42 10.05 -19.45
CA GLU A 136 7.91 11.41 -19.28
C GLU A 136 9.02 12.43 -19.21
N LEU A 137 10.17 12.04 -18.64
CA LEU A 137 11.31 12.92 -18.48
C LEU A 137 12.42 12.66 -19.51
N GLU A 138 12.22 11.69 -20.42
CA GLU A 138 13.18 11.28 -21.47
C GLU A 138 14.62 11.13 -20.95
N MET A 139 14.80 10.80 -19.67
CA MET A 139 16.13 10.67 -19.13
C MET A 139 16.77 9.42 -19.71
N GLU A 140 17.70 9.63 -20.64
CA GLU A 140 18.67 8.62 -21.00
C GLU A 140 19.48 8.28 -19.76
N ILE A 141 19.19 7.12 -19.18
CA ILE A 141 19.96 6.59 -18.08
C ILE A 141 21.23 5.98 -18.70
N SER A 142 22.16 6.86 -19.07
CA SER A 142 23.44 6.49 -19.62
C SER A 142 24.23 5.68 -18.58
N PRO A 143 24.99 4.63 -19.00
CA PRO A 143 25.77 3.81 -18.09
C PRO A 143 26.86 4.57 -17.31
N ASP A 144 27.24 5.78 -17.76
CA ASP A 144 28.54 6.38 -17.48
C ASP A 144 28.52 7.87 -17.07
N GLU A 145 27.38 8.43 -16.68
CA GLU A 145 27.29 9.90 -16.55
C GLU A 145 27.12 10.35 -15.10
N HIS A 146 28.22 10.87 -14.53
CA HIS A 146 28.37 11.99 -13.58
C HIS A 146 27.29 12.25 -12.50
N ARG A 147 26.42 11.29 -12.18
CA ARG A 147 25.39 11.50 -11.15
C ARG A 147 26.03 11.33 -9.77
N PRO A 148 25.85 12.32 -8.87
CA PRO A 148 26.42 12.26 -7.54
C PRO A 148 25.90 11.03 -6.78
N SER A 149 26.78 10.42 -5.99
CA SER A 149 26.42 9.27 -5.18
C SER A 149 25.31 9.62 -4.19
N VAL A 150 24.30 8.75 -4.09
CA VAL A 150 23.13 9.01 -3.25
C VAL A 150 23.49 8.60 -1.82
N LYS A 151 23.62 9.58 -0.93
CA LYS A 151 23.83 9.32 0.50
C LYS A 151 22.60 8.67 1.12
N HIS A 152 22.85 7.59 1.84
CA HIS A 152 21.87 6.87 2.66
C HIS A 152 21.18 7.79 3.67
N ILE A 153 19.92 7.48 3.97
CA ILE A 153 19.08 8.21 4.92
C ILE A 153 19.16 7.48 6.27
N PHE A 154 18.98 8.20 7.38
CA PHE A 154 18.78 7.58 8.69
C PHE A 154 17.67 6.50 8.60
N PRO A 155 17.85 5.27 9.13
CA PRO A 155 18.87 4.82 10.09
C PRO A 155 20.18 4.24 9.50
N LEU A 156 20.30 4.07 8.18
CA LEU A 156 21.46 3.47 7.51
C LEU A 156 22.50 4.52 7.05
N CYS A 157 22.53 5.68 7.69
CA CYS A 157 23.37 6.83 7.28
C CYS A 157 24.89 6.58 7.34
N PHE A 158 25.33 5.52 8.03
CA PHE A 158 26.73 5.12 8.15
C PHE A 158 27.23 4.24 6.99
N LEU A 159 26.36 3.77 6.11
CA LEU A 159 26.76 2.95 4.96
C LEU A 159 27.38 3.78 3.83
N GLN A 160 28.21 3.12 3.03
CA GLN A 160 28.84 3.73 1.85
C GLN A 160 27.77 4.26 0.87
N PRO A 161 27.92 5.47 0.33
CA PRO A 161 26.98 6.03 -0.63
C PRO A 161 26.77 5.10 -1.83
N CYS A 162 25.52 4.90 -2.25
CA CYS A 162 25.24 4.07 -3.41
C CYS A 162 25.79 4.74 -4.69
N PRO A 163 26.48 4.00 -5.56
CA PRO A 163 26.94 4.51 -6.86
C PRO A 163 25.73 4.90 -7.69
N GLY A 164 25.73 6.10 -8.29
CA GLY A 164 24.62 6.62 -9.10
C GLY A 164 24.38 5.86 -10.40
N GLY A 165 23.40 6.33 -11.19
CA GLY A 165 23.12 5.82 -12.55
C GLY A 165 22.37 4.48 -12.59
N LEU A 166 22.60 3.69 -13.64
CA LEU A 166 21.92 2.39 -13.86
C LEU A 166 22.17 1.37 -12.74
N ARG A 167 23.37 1.37 -12.15
CA ARG A 167 23.72 0.45 -11.07
C ARG A 167 22.86 0.71 -9.83
N PHE A 168 22.65 1.98 -9.47
CA PHE A 168 21.73 2.38 -8.41
C PHE A 168 20.31 1.83 -8.65
N ILE A 169 19.79 2.05 -9.85
CA ILE A 169 18.43 1.63 -10.21
C ILE A 169 18.29 0.11 -10.14
N SER A 170 19.30 -0.61 -10.65
CA SER A 170 19.35 -2.07 -10.56
C SER A 170 19.39 -2.53 -9.10
N SER A 171 20.20 -1.91 -8.24
CA SER A 171 20.25 -2.23 -6.81
C SER A 171 18.91 -1.97 -6.11
N CYS A 172 18.27 -0.82 -6.34
CA CYS A 172 16.93 -0.53 -5.81
C CYS A 172 15.90 -1.55 -6.29
N ARG A 173 15.95 -1.93 -7.57
CA ARG A 173 15.07 -2.96 -8.15
C ARG A 173 15.29 -4.31 -7.47
N HIS A 174 16.54 -4.71 -7.25
CA HIS A 174 16.85 -5.97 -6.54
C HIS A 174 16.36 -5.94 -5.09
N GLY A 175 16.54 -4.84 -4.37
CA GLY A 175 16.05 -4.69 -2.99
C GLY A 175 14.53 -4.82 -2.88
N ILE A 176 13.78 -4.29 -3.86
CA ILE A 176 12.31 -4.39 -3.88
C ILE A 176 11.84 -5.79 -4.34
N LEU A 177 12.51 -6.36 -5.34
CA LEU A 177 12.21 -7.71 -5.82
C LEU A 177 12.45 -8.78 -4.74
N GLN A 178 13.45 -8.58 -3.88
CA GLN A 178 13.71 -9.44 -2.73
C GLN A 178 12.45 -9.59 -1.86
N TYR A 179 11.80 -8.48 -1.47
CA TYR A 179 10.57 -8.55 -0.67
C TYR A 179 9.42 -9.22 -1.41
N THR A 180 9.28 -8.94 -2.71
CA THR A 180 8.24 -9.53 -3.56
C THR A 180 8.33 -11.06 -3.62
N VAL A 181 9.54 -11.62 -3.52
CA VAL A 181 9.79 -13.07 -3.52
C VAL A 181 9.74 -13.65 -2.11
N ILE A 182 10.32 -12.97 -1.11
CA ILE A 182 10.35 -13.45 0.27
C ILE A 182 8.94 -13.53 0.86
N ARG A 183 8.05 -12.59 0.55
CA ARG A 183 6.71 -12.57 1.12
C ARG A 183 5.91 -13.86 0.78
N PRO A 184 5.73 -14.26 -0.48
CA PRO A 184 5.09 -15.55 -0.80
C PRO A 184 5.78 -16.78 -0.18
N ILE A 185 7.11 -16.78 -0.10
CA ILE A 185 7.87 -17.90 0.50
C ILE A 185 7.56 -18.00 1.99
N THR A 186 7.64 -16.88 2.72
CA THR A 186 7.35 -16.86 4.17
C THR A 186 5.88 -17.19 4.46
N THR A 187 4.96 -16.76 3.60
CA THR A 187 3.56 -17.17 3.63
C THR A 187 3.40 -18.68 3.44
N ALA A 188 4.06 -19.28 2.45
CA ALA A 188 4.01 -20.72 2.24
C ALA A 188 4.59 -21.49 3.42
N LEU A 189 5.70 -21.00 3.99
CA LEU A 189 6.31 -21.56 5.20
C LEU A 189 5.35 -21.46 6.40
N ALA A 190 4.68 -20.32 6.59
CA ALA A 190 3.68 -20.13 7.64
C ALA A 190 2.58 -21.19 7.54
N LEU A 191 1.97 -21.36 6.36
CA LEU A 191 0.94 -22.36 6.11
C LEU A 191 1.43 -23.79 6.37
N ILE A 192 2.64 -24.13 5.94
CA ILE A 192 3.23 -25.44 6.21
C ILE A 192 3.41 -25.68 7.71
N THR A 193 3.98 -24.70 8.43
CA THR A 193 4.19 -24.82 9.87
C THR A 193 2.89 -24.85 10.67
N GLU A 194 1.82 -24.24 10.14
CA GLU A 194 0.47 -24.28 10.71
C GLU A 194 -0.14 -25.69 10.57
N MET A 195 0.02 -26.33 9.40
CA MET A 195 -0.41 -27.73 9.22
C MET A 195 0.28 -28.70 10.19
N PHE A 196 1.54 -28.43 10.55
CA PHE A 196 2.30 -29.22 11.54
C PHE A 196 2.03 -28.82 13.00
N GLY A 197 1.19 -27.81 13.25
CA GLY A 197 0.88 -27.31 14.60
C GLY A 197 2.04 -26.58 15.30
N LYS A 198 3.08 -26.15 14.55
CA LYS A 198 4.29 -25.49 15.08
C LYS A 198 4.39 -24.00 14.73
N TYR A 199 3.43 -23.43 14.00
CA TYR A 199 3.43 -22.00 13.67
C TYR A 199 3.26 -21.14 14.92
N GLY A 200 2.26 -21.43 15.76
CA GLY A 200 2.04 -20.75 17.03
C GLY A 200 1.67 -19.27 16.87
N GLU A 201 0.60 -18.99 16.14
CA GLU A 201 0.16 -17.62 15.85
C GLU A 201 0.01 -16.77 17.12
N GLY A 202 0.62 -15.57 17.11
CA GLY A 202 0.57 -14.62 18.23
C GLY A 202 1.41 -15.01 19.46
N LYS A 203 2.05 -16.18 19.47
CA LYS A 203 2.95 -16.60 20.56
C LYS A 203 4.38 -16.19 20.25
N PHE A 204 4.94 -15.30 21.06
CA PHE A 204 6.34 -14.85 20.96
C PHE A 204 7.30 -15.78 21.70
N ASP A 205 7.20 -17.08 21.41
CA ASP A 205 8.06 -18.11 21.99
C ASP A 205 9.07 -18.57 20.95
N LEU A 206 10.35 -18.70 21.34
CA LEU A 206 11.45 -19.14 20.45
C LEU A 206 11.27 -20.57 19.92
N GLY A 207 10.34 -21.35 20.48
CA GLY A 207 10.00 -22.70 20.02
C GLY A 207 9.06 -22.75 18.81
N TYR A 208 8.46 -21.62 18.41
CA TYR A 208 7.49 -21.55 17.32
C TYR A 208 8.04 -20.78 16.11
N SER A 209 7.50 -21.08 14.92
CA SER A 209 7.98 -20.47 13.66
C SER A 209 7.48 -19.05 13.44
N TYR A 210 6.38 -18.64 14.07
CA TYR A 210 5.77 -17.32 13.95
C TYR A 210 6.75 -16.14 14.14
N PRO A 211 7.48 -16.00 15.26
CA PRO A 211 8.35 -14.84 15.49
C PRO A 211 9.47 -14.73 14.44
N TYR A 212 10.04 -15.85 13.99
CA TYR A 212 11.09 -15.84 12.96
C TYR A 212 10.56 -15.34 11.61
N ILE A 213 9.39 -15.82 11.21
CA ILE A 213 8.72 -15.39 9.97
C ILE A 213 8.41 -13.89 10.03
N VAL A 214 7.87 -13.42 11.16
CA VAL A 214 7.56 -12.00 11.37
C VAL A 214 8.83 -11.14 11.28
N VAL A 215 9.93 -11.53 11.93
CA VAL A 215 11.19 -10.78 11.88
C VAL A 215 11.77 -10.72 10.46
N ILE A 216 11.81 -11.85 9.75
CA ILE A 216 12.29 -11.90 8.36
C ILE A 216 11.45 -10.98 7.46
N ASN A 217 10.12 -11.01 7.62
CA ASN A 217 9.22 -10.17 6.85
C ASN A 217 9.43 -8.69 7.13
N ASN A 218 9.54 -8.30 8.40
CA ASN A 218 9.79 -6.91 8.78
C ASN A 218 11.13 -6.38 8.24
N ILE A 219 12.20 -7.17 8.34
CA ILE A 219 13.53 -6.78 7.80
C ILE A 219 13.45 -6.64 6.27
N SER A 220 12.85 -7.62 5.59
CA SER A 220 12.71 -7.63 4.14
C SER A 220 11.87 -6.44 3.63
N GLN A 221 10.74 -6.17 4.29
CA GLN A 221 9.88 -5.03 4.01
C GLN A 221 10.60 -3.70 4.25
N PHE A 222 11.37 -3.60 5.35
CA PHE A 222 12.18 -2.43 5.64
C PHE A 222 13.21 -2.15 4.53
N VAL A 223 13.92 -3.17 4.06
CA VAL A 223 14.90 -3.03 2.95
C VAL A 223 14.22 -2.58 1.65
N ALA A 224 13.05 -3.14 1.31
CA ALA A 224 12.31 -2.76 0.11
C ALA A 224 11.80 -1.32 0.17
N MET A 225 11.16 -0.94 1.29
CA MET A 225 10.66 0.44 1.50
C MET A 225 11.81 1.44 1.53
N TYR A 226 12.93 1.09 2.18
CA TYR A 226 14.11 1.93 2.19
C TYR A 226 14.70 2.15 0.79
N SER A 227 14.79 1.09 -0.01
CA SER A 227 15.27 1.15 -1.40
C SER A 227 14.38 2.05 -2.27
N LEU A 228 13.07 2.01 -2.05
CA LEU A 228 12.08 2.83 -2.73
C LEU A 228 12.18 4.32 -2.32
N VAL A 229 12.31 4.59 -1.01
CA VAL A 229 12.50 5.96 -0.50
C VAL A 229 13.83 6.55 -1.00
N LEU A 230 14.89 5.74 -1.03
CA LEU A 230 16.19 6.17 -1.55
C LEU A 230 16.09 6.49 -3.04
N PHE A 231 15.35 5.68 -3.81
CA PHE A 231 15.05 5.97 -5.22
C PHE A 231 14.29 7.29 -5.36
N TYR A 232 13.21 7.50 -4.61
CA TYR A 232 12.45 8.75 -4.65
C TYR A 232 13.32 9.96 -4.30
N LYS A 233 14.16 9.87 -3.26
CA LYS A 233 15.08 10.96 -2.88
C LYS A 233 16.07 11.30 -4.00
N ALA A 234 16.64 10.29 -4.65
CA ALA A 234 17.60 10.48 -5.74
C ALA A 234 16.98 11.21 -6.94
N TYR A 235 15.71 10.93 -7.22
CA TYR A 235 14.99 11.48 -8.37
C TYR A 235 13.97 12.54 -7.97
N ARG A 236 13.96 13.04 -6.74
CA ARG A 236 12.92 13.97 -6.25
C ARG A 236 12.87 15.27 -7.06
N ALA A 237 14.03 15.82 -7.42
CA ALA A 237 14.14 17.05 -8.21
C ALA A 237 13.55 16.86 -9.62
N GLU A 238 13.75 15.67 -10.18
CA GLU A 238 13.28 15.25 -11.50
C GLU A 238 11.79 14.82 -11.49
N LEU A 239 11.30 14.39 -10.33
CA LEU A 239 9.91 13.98 -10.08
C LEU A 239 9.02 15.15 -9.61
N ALA A 240 9.60 16.33 -9.39
CA ALA A 240 8.84 17.51 -9.00
C ALA A 240 8.09 18.07 -10.23
N PRO A 241 6.78 18.41 -10.10
CA PRO A 241 5.99 18.97 -11.18
C PRO A 241 6.42 20.39 -11.57
#